data_AF-A0A1I3CFA1-F1
#
_entry.id   AF-A0A1I3CFA1-F1
#
_cell.length_a   1.000
_cell.length_b   1.000
_cell.length_c   1.000
_cell.angle_alpha   90.00
_cell.angle_beta   90.00
_cell.angle_gamma   90.00
#
_symmetry.space_group_name_H-M   'P 1'
#
loop_
_entity.id
_entity.type
_entity.pdbx_description
1 polymer ?
#
loop_
_entity_poly.entity_id
_entity_poly.type
_entity_poly.pdbx_seq_one_letter_code
_entity_poly.pdbx_strand_id
1 'polypeptide(L)'
;MRNDEIRREAKHILKSNWKIAILNLIIAGVLATMISQALQSLTGNAMMNRVAMMQHHMTGPGSIMSVGNSFMSILLGLLSMAFSVLLYTGYDWSMLDLVDGQRLTVEGLFQAMKKNRMLKVVGLNIAITVLVGLWSLLLIIPGIIKAYSYSQALNILKDDPDVSIREAIRASKEVMHGKKAQFFWLDFSFAVWYLMILGIFALFVYQSLNRAGIQSFLTDNEVLLTLIMMLLAFLVVITVIAILSLYIEPYRKTAKQLFYRDLVGYPSDTESHMNGEKAFYQDLSNHDSFND
;
A
#
# COMPACT_ATOMS: atom_id res chain seq x y z
N MET A 1 18.56 12.74 -8.27
CA MET A 1 18.90 11.55 -9.11
C MET A 1 17.91 11.38 -10.27
N ARG A 2 18.32 10.72 -11.35
CA ARG A 2 17.41 10.26 -12.42
C ARG A 2 16.72 8.94 -12.04
N ASN A 3 15.59 8.61 -12.66
CA ASN A 3 14.82 7.40 -12.34
C ASN A 3 15.57 6.07 -12.58
N ASP A 4 16.52 6.04 -13.51
CA ASP A 4 17.39 4.89 -13.73
C ASP A 4 18.47 4.73 -12.65
N GLU A 5 19.02 5.84 -12.16
CA GLU A 5 19.96 5.85 -11.02
C GLU A 5 19.27 5.36 -9.75
N ILE A 6 18.10 5.93 -9.42
CA ILE A 6 17.29 5.53 -8.25
C ILE A 6 17.00 4.03 -8.28
N ARG A 7 16.62 3.50 -9.44
CA ARG A 7 16.34 2.07 -9.63
C ARG A 7 17.60 1.22 -9.43
N ARG A 8 18.73 1.62 -9.98
CA ARG A 8 19.99 0.89 -9.82
C ARG A 8 20.44 0.86 -8.37
N GLU A 9 20.36 1.99 -7.68
CA GLU A 9 20.80 2.13 -6.29
C GLU A 9 19.84 1.42 -5.32
N ALA A 10 18.53 1.54 -5.51
CA ALA A 10 17.56 0.77 -4.73
C ALA A 10 17.80 -0.74 -4.87
N LYS A 11 18.11 -1.21 -6.08
CA LYS A 11 18.49 -2.62 -6.30
C LYS A 11 19.79 -2.99 -5.58
N HIS A 12 20.76 -2.08 -5.52
CA HIS A 12 22.03 -2.29 -4.82
C HIS A 12 21.83 -2.41 -3.30
N ILE A 13 21.12 -1.45 -2.70
CA ILE A 13 20.79 -1.43 -1.26
C ILE A 13 20.03 -2.72 -0.86
N LEU A 14 19.10 -3.16 -1.71
CA LEU A 14 18.27 -4.31 -1.43
C LEU A 14 19.02 -5.66 -1.57
N LYS A 15 20.11 -5.74 -2.34
CA LYS A 15 20.81 -7.03 -2.63
C LYS A 15 21.21 -7.80 -1.37
N SER A 16 21.73 -7.13 -0.35
CA SER A 16 22.15 -7.77 0.90
C SER A 16 20.98 -8.11 1.83
N ASN A 17 19.85 -7.41 1.69
CA ASN A 17 18.72 -7.46 2.62
C ASN A 17 17.43 -8.07 2.00
N TRP A 18 17.50 -8.58 0.77
CA TRP A 18 16.34 -9.02 -0.01
C TRP A 18 15.47 -10.03 0.73
N LYS A 19 16.10 -11.01 1.40
CA LYS A 19 15.39 -12.05 2.15
C LYS A 19 14.56 -11.47 3.29
N ILE A 20 15.13 -10.53 4.04
CA ILE A 20 14.46 -9.90 5.18
C ILE A 20 13.35 -8.96 4.67
N ALA A 21 13.57 -8.25 3.57
CA ALA A 21 12.55 -7.40 2.97
C ALA A 21 11.33 -8.18 2.48
N ILE A 22 11.54 -9.36 1.89
CA ILE A 22 10.46 -10.30 1.53
C ILE A 22 9.78 -10.85 2.78
N LEU A 23 10.55 -11.27 3.77
CA LEU A 23 10.01 -11.81 5.03
C LEU A 23 9.11 -10.77 5.72
N ASN A 24 9.57 -9.54 5.86
CA ASN A 24 8.81 -8.44 6.45
C ASN A 24 7.53 -8.14 5.65
N LEU A 25 7.58 -8.21 4.32
CA LEU A 25 6.40 -8.04 3.47
C LEU A 25 5.36 -9.14 3.72
N ILE A 26 5.80 -10.41 3.76
CA ILE A 26 4.93 -11.56 4.04
C ILE A 26 4.34 -11.43 5.44
N ILE A 27 5.16 -11.12 6.45
CA ILE A 27 4.72 -10.94 7.83
C ILE A 27 3.67 -9.83 7.91
N ALA A 28 3.94 -8.66 7.31
CA ALA A 28 2.98 -7.54 7.32
C ALA A 28 1.64 -7.93 6.67
N GLY A 29 1.66 -8.61 5.52
CA GLY A 29 0.45 -9.09 4.84
C GLY A 29 -0.31 -10.15 5.63
N VAL A 30 0.38 -11.17 6.14
CA VAL A 30 -0.22 -12.24 6.94
C VAL A 30 -0.81 -11.66 8.23
N LEU A 31 -0.07 -10.83 8.97
CA LEU A 31 -0.57 -10.20 10.18
C LEU A 31 -1.80 -9.33 9.90
N ALA A 32 -1.79 -8.51 8.84
CA ALA A 32 -2.93 -7.69 8.48
C ALA A 32 -4.19 -8.55 8.21
N THR A 33 -4.05 -9.65 7.46
CA THR A 33 -5.17 -10.56 7.17
C THR A 33 -5.63 -11.35 8.39
N MET A 34 -4.71 -11.78 9.28
CA MET A 34 -5.04 -12.48 10.51
C MET A 34 -5.76 -11.56 11.50
N ILE A 35 -5.28 -10.32 11.67
CA ILE A 35 -5.94 -9.32 12.52
C ILE A 35 -7.34 -9.00 11.99
N SER A 36 -7.49 -8.81 10.67
CA SER A 36 -8.81 -8.56 10.07
C SER A 36 -9.79 -9.72 10.32
N GLN A 37 -9.34 -10.96 10.15
CA GLN A 37 -10.18 -12.15 10.41
C GLN A 37 -10.51 -12.30 11.90
N ALA A 38 -9.53 -12.09 12.79
CA ALA A 38 -9.72 -12.16 14.23
C ALA A 38 -10.73 -11.11 14.69
N LEU A 39 -10.61 -9.86 14.25
CA LEU A 39 -11.58 -8.81 14.57
C LEU A 39 -12.97 -9.14 14.03
N GLN A 40 -13.10 -9.56 12.77
CA GLN A 40 -14.41 -9.90 12.20
C GLN A 40 -15.06 -11.10 12.90
N SER A 41 -14.27 -12.04 13.44
CA SER A 41 -14.81 -13.17 14.21
C SER A 41 -15.58 -12.73 15.48
N LEU A 42 -15.25 -11.57 16.06
CA LEU A 42 -15.90 -11.03 17.27
C LEU A 42 -17.36 -10.62 17.04
N THR A 43 -17.75 -10.33 15.79
CA THR A 43 -19.16 -10.03 15.44
C THR A 43 -20.06 -11.26 15.44
N GLY A 44 -19.47 -12.46 15.54
CA GLY A 44 -20.22 -13.70 15.33
C GLY A 44 -20.65 -13.88 13.87
N ASN A 45 -20.16 -13.11 12.88
CA ASN A 45 -20.52 -13.27 11.46
C ASN A 45 -20.35 -14.71 10.94
N ALA A 46 -19.34 -15.44 11.42
CA ALA A 46 -19.18 -16.87 11.10
C ALA A 46 -20.32 -17.74 11.66
N MET A 47 -20.81 -17.44 12.86
CA MET A 47 -21.96 -18.10 13.49
C MET A 47 -23.26 -17.64 12.83
N MET A 48 -23.43 -16.34 12.56
CA MET A 48 -24.62 -15.75 11.96
C MET A 48 -24.81 -16.18 10.51
N ASN A 49 -23.75 -16.29 9.69
CA ASN A 49 -23.84 -16.83 8.33
C ASN A 49 -24.23 -18.32 8.33
N ARG A 50 -23.76 -19.07 9.32
CA ARG A 50 -24.14 -20.48 9.51
C ARG A 50 -25.57 -20.62 10.02
N VAL A 51 -25.98 -19.80 10.98
CA VAL A 51 -27.35 -19.76 11.53
C VAL A 51 -28.33 -19.24 10.49
N ALA A 52 -28.01 -18.18 9.75
CA ALA A 52 -28.84 -17.67 8.65
C ALA A 52 -29.02 -18.71 7.52
N MET A 53 -27.97 -19.48 7.17
CA MET A 53 -28.12 -20.63 6.28
C MET A 53 -29.01 -21.73 6.87
N MET A 54 -28.97 -21.97 8.19
CA MET A 54 -29.86 -22.92 8.87
C MET A 54 -31.30 -22.39 9.06
N GLN A 55 -31.49 -21.08 9.10
CA GLN A 55 -32.73 -20.41 9.54
C GLN A 55 -33.65 -20.00 8.38
N HIS A 56 -33.31 -20.38 7.14
CA HIS A 56 -34.24 -20.29 5.99
C HIS A 56 -35.59 -20.98 6.21
N HIS A 57 -35.77 -21.74 7.30
CA HIS A 57 -37.01 -22.44 7.60
C HIS A 57 -37.95 -21.79 8.63
N MET A 58 -37.54 -20.88 9.54
CA MET A 58 -38.47 -20.37 10.57
C MET A 58 -38.09 -19.00 11.16
N THR A 59 -39.10 -18.10 11.26
CA THR A 59 -39.29 -16.93 12.17
C THR A 59 -39.14 -15.49 11.62
N GLY A 60 -40.05 -14.62 12.11
CA GLY A 60 -40.38 -13.24 11.67
C GLY A 60 -39.33 -12.15 11.95
N PRO A 61 -39.72 -10.86 12.11
CA PRO A 61 -38.89 -9.70 11.72
C PRO A 61 -37.54 -9.60 12.46
N GLY A 62 -36.53 -10.25 11.89
CA GLY A 62 -35.12 -10.23 12.29
C GLY A 62 -34.37 -8.94 11.91
N SER A 63 -35.08 -7.82 11.78
CA SER A 63 -34.51 -6.56 11.30
C SER A 63 -33.61 -5.87 12.33
N ILE A 64 -33.94 -5.90 13.63
CA ILE A 64 -33.15 -5.20 14.68
C ILE A 64 -31.82 -5.91 14.97
N MET A 65 -31.76 -7.25 14.92
CA MET A 65 -30.50 -8.00 15.03
C MET A 65 -29.61 -7.84 13.79
N SER A 66 -30.19 -7.61 12.60
CA SER A 66 -29.42 -7.41 11.35
C SER A 66 -28.72 -6.05 11.26
N VAL A 67 -29.32 -4.97 11.78
CA VAL A 67 -28.76 -3.62 11.73
C VAL A 67 -27.62 -3.44 12.74
N GLY A 68 -27.78 -3.96 13.97
CA GLY A 68 -26.72 -3.92 15.00
C GLY A 68 -25.46 -4.69 14.59
N ASN A 69 -25.63 -5.86 13.94
CA ASN A 69 -24.51 -6.64 13.42
C ASN A 69 -23.80 -5.95 12.25
N SER A 70 -24.54 -5.25 11.39
CA SER A 70 -23.99 -4.47 10.28
C SER A 70 -23.13 -3.29 10.76
N PHE A 71 -23.61 -2.56 11.76
CA PHE A 71 -22.86 -1.45 12.36
C PHE A 71 -21.57 -1.93 13.04
N MET A 72 -21.64 -2.99 13.84
CA MET A 72 -20.45 -3.58 14.48
C MET A 72 -19.43 -4.08 13.44
N SER A 73 -19.90 -4.73 12.38
CA SER A 73 -19.03 -5.21 11.29
C SER A 73 -18.30 -4.06 10.59
N ILE A 74 -18.97 -2.93 10.37
CA ILE A 74 -18.35 -1.72 9.81
C ILE A 74 -17.29 -1.17 10.77
N LEU A 75 -17.59 -1.04 12.07
CA LEU A 75 -16.63 -0.55 13.06
C LEU A 75 -15.37 -1.43 13.13
N LEU A 76 -15.53 -2.76 13.19
CA LEU A 76 -14.39 -3.67 13.20
C LEU A 76 -13.65 -3.70 11.87
N GLY A 77 -14.35 -3.48 10.76
CA GLY A 77 -13.75 -3.26 9.44
C GLY A 77 -12.83 -2.03 9.43
N LEU A 78 -13.31 -0.89 9.93
CA LEU A 78 -12.51 0.34 10.07
C LEU A 78 -11.30 0.13 11.00
N LEU A 79 -11.48 -0.57 12.11
CA LEU A 79 -10.37 -0.90 13.00
C LEU A 79 -9.33 -1.78 12.29
N SER A 80 -9.77 -2.81 11.55
CA SER A 80 -8.87 -3.68 10.78
C SER A 80 -8.10 -2.93 9.69
N MET A 81 -8.76 -1.94 9.06
CA MET A 81 -8.13 -1.04 8.09
C MET A 81 -7.06 -0.17 8.76
N ALA A 82 -7.34 0.39 9.94
CA ALA A 82 -6.36 1.17 10.71
C ALA A 82 -5.12 0.34 11.07
N PHE A 83 -5.29 -0.90 11.55
CA PHE A 83 -4.17 -1.82 11.81
C PHE A 83 -3.37 -2.14 10.55
N SER A 84 -4.05 -2.36 9.42
CA SER A 84 -3.39 -2.62 8.14
C SER A 84 -2.55 -1.42 7.70
N VAL A 85 -3.09 -0.21 7.78
CA VAL A 85 -2.37 1.04 7.46
C VAL A 85 -1.11 1.18 8.32
N LEU A 86 -1.19 0.87 9.62
CA LEU A 86 -0.04 0.93 10.52
C LEU A 86 1.05 -0.08 10.13
N LEU A 87 0.69 -1.33 9.84
CA LEU A 87 1.65 -2.36 9.41
C LEU A 87 2.34 -1.99 8.08
N TYR A 88 1.58 -1.54 7.08
CA TYR A 88 2.15 -1.16 5.78
C TYR A 88 2.99 0.12 5.87
N THR A 89 2.60 1.08 6.72
CA THR A 89 3.44 2.26 6.98
C THR A 89 4.72 1.87 7.72
N GLY A 90 4.65 0.96 8.69
CA GLY A 90 5.84 0.42 9.37
C GLY A 90 6.77 -0.32 8.40
N TYR A 91 6.23 -1.05 7.43
CA TYR A 91 7.01 -1.65 6.34
C TYR A 91 7.71 -0.58 5.50
N ASP A 92 6.99 0.47 5.09
CA ASP A 92 7.54 1.58 4.30
C ASP A 92 8.65 2.32 5.06
N TRP A 93 8.47 2.55 6.36
CA TRP A 93 9.47 3.16 7.23
C TRP A 93 10.68 2.27 7.46
N SER A 94 10.49 0.95 7.55
CA SER A 94 11.60 -0.02 7.61
C SER A 94 12.42 -0.01 6.32
N MET A 95 11.77 0.14 5.17
CA MET A 95 12.48 0.33 3.89
C MET A 95 13.23 1.65 3.85
N LEU A 96 12.71 2.70 4.50
CA LEU A 96 13.39 3.97 4.65
C LEU A 96 14.60 3.83 5.59
N ASP A 97 14.48 3.12 6.71
CA ASP A 97 15.61 2.78 7.59
C ASP A 97 16.71 2.03 6.84
N LEU A 98 16.34 1.11 5.96
CA LEU A 98 17.29 0.40 5.10
C LEU A 98 18.02 1.34 4.14
N VAL A 99 17.32 2.30 3.54
CA VAL A 99 17.95 3.33 2.70
C VAL A 99 18.89 4.21 3.52
N ASP A 100 18.55 4.48 4.78
CA ASP A 100 19.36 5.23 5.74
C ASP A 100 20.56 4.42 6.29
N GLY A 101 20.79 3.21 5.77
CA GLY A 101 21.91 2.34 6.15
C GLY A 101 21.67 1.49 7.40
N GLN A 102 20.46 1.52 7.98
CA GLN A 102 20.10 0.69 9.11
C GLN A 102 19.74 -0.74 8.69
N ARG A 103 19.74 -1.66 9.65
CA ARG A 103 19.37 -3.06 9.40
C ARG A 103 17.86 -3.21 9.37
N LEU A 104 17.35 -3.98 8.40
CA LEU A 104 15.95 -4.40 8.43
C LEU A 104 15.69 -5.34 9.61
N THR A 105 14.70 -5.02 10.41
CA THR A 105 14.22 -5.85 11.51
C THR A 105 12.72 -6.10 11.38
N VAL A 106 12.22 -7.18 11.97
CA VAL A 106 10.77 -7.45 12.04
C VAL A 106 10.09 -6.44 12.97
N GLU A 107 10.78 -6.00 14.02
CA GLU A 107 10.31 -4.94 14.92
C GLU A 107 10.03 -3.63 14.17
N GLY A 108 10.77 -3.37 13.08
CA GLY A 108 10.57 -2.25 12.18
C GLY A 108 9.13 -2.11 11.68
N LEU A 109 8.41 -3.22 11.53
CA LEU A 109 6.99 -3.23 11.09
C LEU A 109 6.05 -2.56 12.09
N PHE A 110 6.44 -2.50 13.37
CA PHE A 110 5.62 -1.96 14.45
C PHE A 110 5.97 -0.51 14.80
N GLN A 111 6.90 0.11 14.07
CA GLN A 111 7.32 1.48 14.34
C GLN A 111 6.19 2.50 14.26
N ALA A 112 5.29 2.35 13.29
CA ALA A 112 4.11 3.21 13.15
C ALA A 112 3.09 3.02 14.29
N MET A 113 3.13 1.90 15.01
CA MET A 113 2.23 1.59 16.13
C MET A 113 2.71 2.14 17.49
N LYS A 114 3.87 2.80 17.54
CA LYS A 114 4.35 3.44 18.78
C LYS A 114 3.33 4.48 19.26
N LYS A 115 3.03 4.47 20.57
CA LYS A 115 1.93 5.24 21.21
C LYS A 115 1.88 6.72 20.79
N ASN A 116 3.04 7.37 20.65
CA ASN A 116 3.12 8.80 20.37
C ASN A 116 2.88 9.17 18.89
N ARG A 117 2.86 8.20 17.97
CA ARG A 117 2.75 8.44 16.51
C ARG A 117 1.56 7.74 15.86
N MET A 118 1.05 6.67 16.46
CA MET A 118 -0.03 5.85 15.89
C MET A 118 -1.25 6.67 15.45
N LEU A 119 -1.77 7.55 16.31
CA LEU A 119 -2.92 8.39 15.98
C LEU A 119 -2.61 9.40 14.87
N LYS A 120 -1.39 9.96 14.85
CA LYS A 120 -0.95 10.86 13.78
C LYS A 120 -0.85 10.13 12.44
N VAL A 121 -0.33 8.90 12.41
CA VAL A 121 -0.24 8.07 11.19
C VAL A 121 -1.62 7.76 10.62
N VAL A 122 -2.54 7.27 11.47
CA VAL A 122 -3.91 6.95 11.05
C VAL A 122 -4.64 8.23 10.61
N GLY A 123 -4.56 9.31 11.38
CA GLY A 123 -5.18 10.59 11.05
C GLY A 123 -4.64 11.20 9.75
N LEU A 124 -3.33 11.13 9.53
CA LEU A 124 -2.69 11.60 8.29
C LEU A 124 -3.14 10.78 7.09
N ASN A 125 -3.20 9.45 7.22
CA ASN A 125 -3.65 8.58 6.13
C ASN A 125 -5.13 8.82 5.77
N ILE A 126 -6.00 9.02 6.78
CA ILE A 126 -7.40 9.39 6.58
C ILE A 126 -7.49 10.74 5.87
N ALA A 127 -6.76 11.76 6.33
CA ALA A 127 -6.76 13.09 5.72
C ALA A 127 -6.33 13.04 4.23
N ILE A 128 -5.25 12.32 3.92
CA ILE A 128 -4.79 12.12 2.53
C ILE A 128 -5.86 11.40 1.71
N THR A 129 -6.44 10.32 2.24
CA THR A 129 -7.46 9.53 1.55
C THR A 129 -8.70 10.36 1.23
N VAL A 130 -9.19 11.17 2.19
CA VAL A 130 -10.33 12.07 1.97
C VAL A 130 -9.98 13.13 0.93
N LEU A 131 -8.83 13.79 1.06
CA LEU A 131 -8.42 14.83 0.09
C LEU A 131 -8.31 14.25 -1.32
N VAL A 132 -7.61 13.12 -1.50
CA VAL A 132 -7.47 12.45 -2.80
C VAL A 132 -8.81 11.95 -3.32
N GLY A 133 -9.68 11.45 -2.45
CA GLY A 133 -11.03 11.01 -2.79
C GLY A 133 -11.89 12.16 -3.34
N LEU A 134 -11.87 13.33 -2.69
CA LEU A 134 -12.57 14.52 -3.15
C LEU A 134 -12.07 14.98 -4.53
N TRP A 135 -10.75 14.97 -4.76
CA TRP A 135 -10.18 15.30 -6.08
C TRP A 135 -10.56 14.27 -7.14
N SER A 136 -10.53 12.99 -6.79
CA SER A 136 -10.90 11.89 -7.69
C SER A 136 -12.38 11.89 -8.07
N LEU A 137 -13.25 12.31 -7.13
CA LEU A 137 -14.69 12.45 -7.36
C LEU A 137 -14.99 13.58 -8.36
N LEU A 138 -14.20 14.66 -8.32
CA LEU A 138 -14.31 15.72 -9.30
C LEU A 138 -13.82 15.25 -10.68
N LEU A 139 -12.59 14.71 -10.74
CA LEU A 139 -11.97 14.19 -11.94
C LEU A 139 -10.85 13.18 -11.58
N ILE A 140 -10.72 12.10 -12.35
CA ILE A 140 -9.73 11.04 -12.08
C ILE A 140 -8.28 11.56 -12.17
N ILE A 141 -7.95 12.33 -13.22
CA ILE A 141 -6.59 12.83 -13.47
C ILE A 141 -6.06 13.71 -12.32
N PRO A 142 -6.75 14.77 -11.86
CA PRO A 142 -6.27 15.54 -10.71
C PRO A 142 -6.23 14.74 -9.41
N GLY A 143 -7.11 13.74 -9.24
CA GLY A 143 -7.01 12.77 -8.13
C GLY A 143 -5.64 12.09 -8.07
N ILE A 144 -5.17 11.56 -9.21
CA ILE A 144 -3.84 10.93 -9.34
C ILE A 144 -2.72 11.93 -9.02
N ILE A 145 -2.79 13.15 -9.58
CA ILE A 145 -1.76 14.19 -9.33
C ILE A 145 -1.68 14.53 -7.83
N LYS A 146 -2.81 14.59 -7.13
CA LYS A 146 -2.87 14.88 -5.69
C LYS A 146 -2.39 13.71 -4.84
N ALA A 147 -2.69 12.47 -5.24
CA ALA A 147 -2.12 11.29 -4.58
C ALA A 147 -0.59 11.34 -4.56
N TYR A 148 0.03 11.67 -5.70
CA TYR A 148 1.48 11.86 -5.76
C TYR A 148 1.96 13.10 -5.01
N SER A 149 1.19 14.18 -4.99
CA SER A 149 1.56 15.38 -4.23
C SER A 149 1.63 15.16 -2.72
N TYR A 150 1.00 14.11 -2.19
CA TYR A 150 0.95 13.83 -0.75
C TYR A 150 1.72 12.56 -0.36
N SER A 151 2.35 11.87 -1.32
CA SER A 151 2.97 10.56 -1.10
C SER A 151 4.10 10.57 -0.06
N GLN A 152 4.74 11.71 0.15
CA GLN A 152 5.87 11.84 1.10
C GLN A 152 5.44 12.22 2.51
N ALA A 153 4.16 12.49 2.76
CA ALA A 153 3.72 13.04 4.04
C ALA A 153 3.97 12.07 5.21
N LEU A 154 3.79 10.77 4.99
CA LEU A 154 4.09 9.74 6.00
C LEU A 154 5.59 9.61 6.28
N ASN A 155 6.44 9.88 5.29
CA ASN A 155 7.89 9.87 5.49
C ASN A 155 8.34 11.11 6.26
N ILE A 156 7.76 12.28 5.95
CA ILE A 156 8.00 13.52 6.72
C ILE A 156 7.57 13.33 8.17
N LEU A 157 6.42 12.72 8.43
CA LEU A 157 5.97 12.39 9.79
C LEU A 157 6.90 11.40 10.53
N LYS A 158 7.67 10.59 9.80
CA LYS A 158 8.68 9.70 10.39
C LYS A 158 9.87 10.50 10.89
N ASP A 159 10.38 11.39 10.03
CA ASP A 159 11.57 12.21 10.24
C ASP A 159 11.33 13.35 11.25
N ASP A 160 10.13 13.91 11.25
CA ASP A 160 9.65 14.88 12.25
C ASP A 160 8.32 14.38 12.85
N PRO A 161 8.36 13.71 14.00
CA PRO A 161 7.15 13.22 14.67
C PRO A 161 6.28 14.31 15.30
N ASP A 162 6.82 15.52 15.50
CA ASP A 162 6.13 16.61 16.20
C ASP A 162 5.27 17.44 15.25
N VAL A 163 5.59 17.43 13.96
CA VAL A 163 4.79 18.00 12.87
C VAL A 163 3.30 17.64 12.98
N SER A 164 2.43 18.61 12.68
CA SER A 164 0.99 18.37 12.58
C SER A 164 0.63 17.69 11.25
N ILE A 165 -0.55 17.07 11.19
CA ILE A 165 -1.07 16.43 9.96
C ILE A 165 -1.12 17.42 8.78
N ARG A 166 -1.51 18.67 9.04
CA ARG A 166 -1.65 19.69 7.99
C ARG A 166 -0.28 20.16 7.48
N GLU A 167 0.68 20.32 8.38
CA GLU A 167 2.05 20.66 8.03
C GLU A 167 2.72 19.53 7.25
N ALA A 168 2.56 18.27 7.66
CA ALA A 168 3.09 17.13 6.92
C ALA A 168 2.57 17.06 5.47
N ILE A 169 1.28 17.33 5.26
CA ILE A 169 0.67 17.41 3.92
C ILE A 169 1.23 18.60 3.12
N ARG A 170 1.41 19.75 3.78
CA ARG A 170 1.97 20.96 3.15
C ARG A 170 3.42 20.75 2.72
N ALA A 171 4.25 20.26 3.62
CA ALA A 171 5.65 19.94 3.37
C ALA A 171 5.78 18.90 2.24
N SER A 172 4.96 17.85 2.25
CA SER A 172 4.91 16.85 1.17
C SER A 172 4.59 17.48 -0.19
N LYS A 173 3.63 18.42 -0.24
CA LYS A 173 3.28 19.14 -1.48
C LYS A 173 4.44 20.00 -1.99
N GLU A 174 5.19 20.60 -1.08
CA GLU A 174 6.32 21.48 -1.37
C GLU A 174 7.52 20.69 -1.92
N VAL A 175 7.96 19.64 -1.22
CA VAL A 175 9.07 18.79 -1.69
C VAL A 175 8.72 18.05 -2.98
N MET A 176 7.44 17.78 -3.24
CA MET A 176 6.99 17.17 -4.49
C MET A 176 6.81 18.19 -5.64
N HIS A 177 7.00 19.49 -5.43
CA HIS A 177 6.85 20.49 -6.48
C HIS A 177 7.86 20.23 -7.63
N GLY A 178 7.38 20.22 -8.87
CA GLY A 178 8.21 19.87 -10.04
C GLY A 178 8.62 18.39 -10.17
N LYS A 179 8.38 17.55 -9.16
CA LYS A 179 8.89 16.17 -9.08
C LYS A 179 7.81 15.07 -9.21
N LYS A 180 6.53 15.45 -9.29
CA LYS A 180 5.38 14.53 -9.42
C LYS A 180 5.46 13.66 -10.68
N ALA A 181 5.77 14.26 -11.83
CA ALA A 181 5.89 13.52 -13.08
C ALA A 181 7.05 12.52 -13.03
N GLN A 182 8.18 12.93 -12.45
CA GLN A 182 9.33 12.04 -12.24
C GLN A 182 8.93 10.83 -11.37
N PHE A 183 8.24 11.07 -10.25
CA PHE A 183 7.77 10.01 -9.36
C PHE A 183 6.71 9.10 -10.01
N PHE A 184 5.80 9.66 -10.83
CA PHE A 184 4.85 8.89 -11.63
C PHE A 184 5.58 7.93 -12.57
N TRP A 185 6.55 8.41 -13.35
CA TRP A 185 7.31 7.55 -14.26
C TRP A 185 8.14 6.50 -13.53
N LEU A 186 8.65 6.82 -12.34
CA LEU A 186 9.33 5.86 -11.48
C LEU A 186 8.38 4.72 -11.10
N ASP A 187 7.20 5.04 -10.58
CA ASP A 187 6.18 4.07 -10.15
C ASP A 187 5.61 3.26 -11.34
N PHE A 188 5.34 3.95 -12.45
CA PHE A 188 4.84 3.35 -13.68
C PHE A 188 5.81 2.28 -14.23
N SER A 189 7.12 2.51 -14.11
CA SER A 189 8.12 1.53 -14.56
C SER A 189 8.04 0.18 -13.83
N PHE A 190 7.50 0.16 -12.60
CA PHE A 190 7.20 -1.08 -11.88
C PHE A 190 5.81 -1.64 -12.24
N ALA A 191 4.83 -0.76 -12.50
CA ALA A 191 3.49 -1.14 -12.89
C ALA A 191 3.44 -1.89 -14.25
N VAL A 192 4.33 -1.54 -15.19
CA VAL A 192 4.43 -2.17 -16.52
C VAL A 192 4.56 -3.70 -16.44
N TRP A 193 5.27 -4.23 -15.44
CA TRP A 193 5.43 -5.67 -15.26
C TRP A 193 4.11 -6.38 -14.96
N TYR A 194 3.26 -5.76 -14.13
CA TYR A 194 1.92 -6.28 -13.82
C TYR A 194 0.97 -6.10 -15.00
N LEU A 195 1.04 -4.95 -15.69
CA LEU A 195 0.23 -4.67 -16.87
C LEU A 195 0.51 -5.67 -18.01
N MET A 196 1.75 -6.09 -18.19
CA MET A 196 2.11 -7.11 -19.18
C MET A 196 1.42 -8.45 -18.92
N ILE A 197 1.44 -8.92 -17.66
CA ILE A 197 0.76 -10.18 -17.27
C ILE A 197 -0.75 -10.07 -17.46
N LEU A 198 -1.33 -8.95 -17.00
CA LEU A 198 -2.76 -8.70 -17.15
C LEU A 198 -3.19 -8.59 -18.62
N GLY A 199 -2.36 -7.98 -19.48
CA GLY A 199 -2.60 -7.89 -20.92
C GLY A 199 -2.59 -9.26 -21.61
N ILE A 200 -1.64 -10.13 -21.26
CA ILE A 200 -1.58 -11.51 -21.76
C ILE A 200 -2.82 -12.30 -21.29
N PHE A 201 -3.21 -12.15 -20.02
CA PHE A 201 -4.40 -12.81 -19.49
C PHE A 201 -5.69 -12.30 -20.17
N ALA A 202 -5.83 -10.98 -20.36
CA ALA A 202 -6.97 -10.40 -21.06
C ALA A 202 -7.08 -10.92 -22.50
N LEU A 203 -5.95 -11.03 -23.21
CA LEU A 203 -5.90 -11.62 -24.54
C LEU A 203 -6.33 -13.09 -24.54
N PHE A 204 -5.88 -13.87 -23.55
CA PHE A 204 -6.29 -15.27 -23.36
C PHE A 204 -7.81 -15.39 -23.11
N VAL A 205 -8.36 -14.54 -22.24
CA VAL A 205 -9.80 -14.51 -21.96
C VAL A 205 -10.59 -14.14 -23.21
N TYR A 206 -10.17 -13.09 -23.93
CA TYR A 206 -10.81 -12.68 -25.18
C TYR A 206 -10.82 -13.80 -26.22
N GLN A 207 -9.69 -14.50 -26.42
CA GLN A 207 -9.63 -15.64 -27.33
C GLN A 207 -10.52 -16.81 -26.89
N SER A 208 -10.57 -17.09 -25.58
CA SER A 208 -11.40 -18.17 -25.03
C SER A 208 -12.89 -17.89 -25.23
N LEU A 209 -13.32 -16.65 -24.99
CA LEU A 209 -14.70 -16.21 -25.24
C LEU A 209 -15.06 -16.26 -26.72
N ASN A 210 -14.15 -15.87 -27.62
CA ASN A 210 -14.39 -15.97 -29.06
C ASN A 210 -14.54 -17.42 -29.52
N ARG A 211 -13.70 -18.35 -29.02
CA ARG A 211 -13.85 -19.79 -29.32
C ARG A 211 -15.19 -20.34 -28.83
N ALA A 212 -15.57 -20.00 -27.60
CA ALA A 212 -16.84 -20.43 -27.02
C ALA A 212 -18.06 -19.81 -27.74
N GLY A 213 -18.02 -18.53 -28.10
CA GLY A 213 -19.09 -17.85 -28.84
C GLY A 213 -19.25 -18.32 -30.29
N ILE A 214 -18.20 -18.91 -30.88
CA ILE A 214 -18.26 -19.56 -32.20
C ILE A 214 -18.84 -20.98 -32.09
N GLN A 215 -18.69 -21.67 -30.96
CA GLN A 215 -19.13 -23.06 -30.74
C GLN A 215 -20.37 -23.24 -29.86
N SER A 216 -20.91 -22.16 -29.28
CA SER A 216 -22.01 -22.14 -28.29
C SER A 216 -23.36 -22.69 -28.79
N PHE A 217 -23.40 -23.22 -30.00
CA PHE A 217 -24.55 -23.94 -30.55
C PHE A 217 -24.47 -25.47 -30.44
N LEU A 218 -23.36 -26.10 -30.04
CA LEU A 218 -23.14 -27.52 -30.34
C LEU A 218 -22.99 -28.52 -29.17
N THR A 219 -22.47 -28.20 -27.96
CA THR A 219 -22.45 -29.20 -26.83
C THR A 219 -22.16 -28.63 -25.43
N ASP A 220 -22.90 -29.03 -24.39
CA ASP A 220 -22.75 -28.58 -22.98
C ASP A 220 -21.36 -28.84 -22.36
N ASN A 221 -20.68 -29.92 -22.76
CA ASN A 221 -19.39 -30.32 -22.19
C ASN A 221 -18.23 -29.36 -22.57
N GLU A 222 -18.29 -28.73 -23.74
CA GLU A 222 -17.26 -27.79 -24.24
C GLU A 222 -17.28 -26.46 -23.46
N VAL A 223 -18.48 -26.02 -23.07
CA VAL A 223 -18.67 -24.81 -22.25
C VAL A 223 -18.08 -25.02 -20.85
N LEU A 224 -18.38 -26.16 -20.22
CA LEU A 224 -17.82 -26.53 -18.91
C LEU A 224 -16.30 -26.59 -18.95
N LEU A 225 -15.72 -27.22 -19.98
CA LEU A 225 -14.27 -27.31 -20.14
C LEU A 225 -13.62 -25.92 -20.29
N THR A 226 -14.24 -25.02 -21.08
CA THR A 226 -13.75 -23.65 -21.26
C THR A 226 -13.73 -22.89 -19.93
N LEU A 227 -14.79 -23.00 -19.12
CA LEU A 227 -14.85 -22.36 -17.81
C LEU A 227 -13.76 -22.89 -16.85
N ILE A 228 -13.53 -24.21 -16.84
CA ILE A 228 -12.46 -24.83 -16.04
C ILE A 228 -11.09 -24.30 -16.48
N MET A 229 -10.83 -24.24 -17.79
CA MET A 229 -9.56 -23.71 -18.32
C MET A 229 -9.36 -22.23 -17.97
N MET A 230 -10.42 -21.42 -18.01
CA MET A 230 -10.36 -20.02 -17.57
C MET A 230 -10.06 -19.89 -16.08
N LEU A 231 -10.66 -20.74 -15.24
CA LEU A 231 -10.40 -20.75 -13.79
C LEU A 231 -8.96 -21.16 -13.49
N LEU A 232 -8.44 -22.19 -14.16
CA LEU A 232 -7.04 -22.62 -14.02
C LEU A 232 -6.07 -21.52 -14.48
N ALA A 233 -6.33 -20.89 -15.62
CA ALA A 233 -5.53 -19.77 -16.10
C ALA A 233 -5.54 -18.59 -15.12
N PHE A 234 -6.70 -18.28 -14.54
CA PHE A 234 -6.83 -17.25 -13.52
C PHE A 234 -6.00 -17.58 -12.27
N LEU A 235 -6.04 -18.83 -11.79
CA LEU A 235 -5.24 -19.26 -10.64
C LEU A 235 -3.74 -19.15 -10.94
N VAL A 236 -3.30 -19.59 -12.12
CA VAL A 236 -1.90 -19.44 -12.57
C VAL A 236 -1.49 -17.97 -12.60
N VAL A 237 -2.33 -17.09 -13.13
CA VAL A 237 -2.04 -15.64 -13.18
C VAL A 237 -1.94 -15.05 -11.78
N ILE A 238 -2.84 -15.41 -10.85
CA ILE A 238 -2.73 -14.97 -9.45
C ILE A 238 -1.41 -15.45 -8.84
N THR A 239 -1.03 -16.72 -9.03
CA THR A 239 0.22 -17.26 -8.49
C THR A 239 1.44 -16.54 -9.08
N VAL A 240 1.45 -16.28 -10.40
CA VAL A 240 2.54 -15.55 -11.05
C VAL A 240 2.63 -14.11 -10.54
N ILE A 241 1.50 -13.41 -10.40
CA ILE A 241 1.47 -12.05 -9.83
C ILE A 241 1.95 -12.07 -8.38
N ALA A 242 1.54 -13.05 -7.58
CA ALA A 242 1.99 -13.19 -6.20
C ALA A 242 3.51 -13.39 -6.11
N ILE A 243 4.08 -14.32 -6.88
CA ILE A 243 5.53 -14.56 -6.94
C ILE A 243 6.27 -13.30 -7.39
N LEU A 244 5.77 -12.63 -8.43
CA LEU A 244 6.36 -11.40 -8.95
C LEU A 244 6.30 -10.26 -7.91
N SER A 245 5.21 -10.16 -7.15
CA SER A 245 5.03 -9.15 -6.11
C SER A 245 6.04 -9.29 -4.96
N LEU A 246 6.42 -10.52 -4.60
CA LEU A 246 7.46 -10.75 -3.60
C LEU A 246 8.81 -10.18 -4.06
N TYR A 247 9.07 -10.12 -5.36
CA TYR A 247 10.30 -9.51 -5.90
C TYR A 247 10.15 -8.00 -6.13
N ILE A 248 9.09 -7.58 -6.80
CA ILE A 248 8.91 -6.20 -7.25
C ILE A 248 8.57 -5.27 -6.08
N GLU A 249 7.78 -5.70 -5.12
CA GLU A 249 7.27 -4.81 -4.07
C GLU A 249 8.40 -4.26 -3.18
N PRO A 250 9.32 -5.09 -2.64
CA PRO A 250 10.45 -4.56 -1.88
C PRO A 250 11.29 -3.58 -2.71
N TYR A 251 11.57 -3.94 -3.96
CA TYR A 251 12.36 -3.11 -4.87
C TYR A 251 11.69 -1.77 -5.17
N ARG A 252 10.37 -1.78 -5.45
CA ARG A 252 9.55 -0.59 -5.67
C ARG A 252 9.53 0.31 -4.44
N LYS A 253 9.36 -0.27 -3.25
CA LYS A 253 9.32 0.49 -1.99
C LYS A 253 10.67 1.12 -1.67
N THR A 254 11.77 0.38 -1.76
CA THR A 254 13.12 0.95 -1.59
C THR A 254 13.38 2.11 -2.58
N ALA A 255 12.96 1.98 -3.85
CA ALA A 255 13.10 3.06 -4.83
C ALA A 255 12.29 4.31 -4.47
N LYS A 256 11.08 4.15 -3.92
CA LYS A 256 10.26 5.29 -3.43
C LYS A 256 10.90 5.97 -2.23
N GLN A 257 11.50 5.20 -1.32
CA GLN A 257 12.19 5.75 -0.15
C GLN A 257 13.49 6.47 -0.52
N LEU A 258 14.25 5.93 -1.47
CA LEU A 258 15.42 6.61 -2.02
C LEU A 258 15.03 7.90 -2.76
N PHE A 259 13.93 7.89 -3.52
CA PHE A 259 13.39 9.10 -4.12
C PHE A 259 13.04 10.15 -3.07
N TYR A 260 12.43 9.76 -1.95
CA TYR A 260 12.15 10.68 -0.85
C TYR A 260 13.43 11.30 -0.29
N ARG A 261 14.48 10.50 -0.04
CA ARG A 261 15.77 10.99 0.45
C ARG A 261 16.46 11.95 -0.54
N ASP A 262 16.37 11.68 -1.84
CA ASP A 262 16.83 12.59 -2.91
C ASP A 262 16.06 13.94 -2.90
N LEU A 263 14.78 13.95 -2.52
CA LEU A 263 14.00 15.20 -2.44
C LEU A 263 14.41 16.08 -1.27
N VAL A 264 14.68 15.48 -0.10
CA VAL A 264 14.98 16.22 1.14
C VAL A 264 16.48 16.48 1.33
N GLY A 265 17.31 16.12 0.36
CA GLY A 265 18.75 16.40 0.39
C GLY A 265 19.55 15.50 1.35
N TYR A 266 19.04 14.32 1.67
CA TYR A 266 19.75 13.38 2.53
C TYR A 266 20.83 12.65 1.71
N PRO A 267 22.10 12.69 2.13
CA PRO A 267 23.18 12.25 1.28
C PRO A 267 23.29 10.71 1.23
N SER A 268 23.71 10.21 0.07
CA SER A 268 23.71 8.79 -0.33
C SER A 268 24.92 7.97 0.14
N ASP A 269 25.82 8.57 0.91
CA ASP A 269 27.16 8.05 1.20
C ASP A 269 27.49 8.11 2.70
N THR A 270 27.83 6.95 3.27
CA THR A 270 27.85 6.60 4.71
C THR A 270 28.57 7.59 5.66
N GLU A 271 29.55 8.36 5.18
CA GLU A 271 30.28 9.37 5.97
C GLU A 271 29.54 10.71 6.12
N SER A 272 28.70 11.06 5.16
CA SER A 272 27.94 12.31 5.15
C SER A 272 26.68 12.27 6.04
N HIS A 273 26.24 11.07 6.44
CA HIS A 273 25.06 10.84 7.29
C HIS A 273 25.14 11.55 8.64
N MET A 274 26.33 11.66 9.26
CA MET A 274 26.47 12.29 10.58
C MET A 274 26.51 13.83 10.54
N ASN A 275 26.84 14.42 9.39
CA ASN A 275 27.00 15.86 9.23
C ASN A 275 25.78 16.53 8.59
N GLY A 276 25.09 15.85 7.66
CA GLY A 276 23.88 16.36 7.02
C GLY A 276 22.66 16.44 7.95
N GLU A 277 22.51 15.45 8.85
CA GLU A 277 21.43 15.42 9.85
C GLU A 277 21.46 16.68 10.73
N LYS A 278 22.63 17.10 11.21
CA LYS A 278 22.76 18.30 12.05
C LYS A 278 22.48 19.59 11.28
N ALA A 279 22.86 19.69 10.01
CA ALA A 279 22.72 20.91 9.22
C ALA A 279 21.25 21.20 8.82
N PHE A 280 20.50 20.17 8.41
CA PHE A 280 19.11 20.35 7.94
C PHE A 280 18.15 20.74 9.08
N TYR A 281 18.24 20.08 10.24
CA TYR A 281 17.39 20.43 11.40
C TYR A 281 17.77 21.78 12.02
N GLN A 282 19.03 22.20 11.87
CA GLN A 282 19.49 23.51 12.34
C GLN A 282 19.02 24.66 11.43
N ASP A 283 18.85 24.41 10.13
CA ASP A 283 18.26 25.39 9.20
C ASP A 283 16.74 25.57 9.41
N LEU A 284 16.02 24.45 9.62
CA LEU A 284 14.59 24.48 9.96
C LEU A 284 14.30 25.21 11.28
N SER A 285 15.09 24.97 12.33
CA SER A 285 14.94 25.66 13.61
C SER A 285 15.36 27.14 13.56
N ASN A 286 16.31 27.52 12.70
CA ASN A 286 16.69 28.92 12.53
C ASN A 286 15.62 29.73 11.81
N HIS A 287 14.85 29.12 10.90
CA HIS A 287 13.76 29.80 10.20
C HIS A 287 12.54 30.11 11.09
N ASP A 288 12.34 29.36 12.19
CA ASP A 288 11.27 29.63 13.16
C ASP A 288 11.62 30.76 14.15
N SER A 289 12.90 31.10 14.33
CA SER A 289 13.34 32.17 15.25
C SER A 289 13.27 33.60 14.68
N PHE A 290 12.87 33.75 13.42
CA PHE A 290 12.74 35.05 12.73
C PHE A 290 11.29 35.54 12.60
N ASN A 291 10.31 34.81 13.15
CA ASN A 291 8.88 35.16 13.09
C ASN A 291 8.24 35.51 14.44
N ASP A 292 9.04 35.77 15.48
CA ASP A 292 8.61 36.39 16.74
C ASP A 292 9.17 37.81 16.90
#